data_AF-A0A3A4WKS2-F1
#
_entry.id   AF-A0A3A4WKS2-F1
#
_cell.length_a   1.000
_cell.length_b   1.000
_cell.length_c   1.000
_cell.angle_alpha   90.00
_cell.angle_beta   90.00
_cell.angle_gamma   90.00
#
_symmetry.space_group_name_H-M   'P 1'
#
loop_
_entity.id
_entity.type
_entity.pdbx_description
1 polymer ?
#
loop_
_entity_poly.entity_id
_entity_poly.type
_entity_poly.pdbx_seq_one_letter_code
_entity_poly.pdbx_strand_id
1 'polypeptide(L)'
;MKRLALLFFIFIVLCVLFLRYDACAFFNFPPLPPPEQYGNILINRTSEKHNTKPVTFSHWSHRIHYTCRVCHLELEFNMQLNTTEITEEANISGKFCGACHNDRTAFGHGKEHCDKCHNGDISYGREKFIKLKDFPSTKFGNRIDWVTAIQSGLIKPKDFISTPFTGMSFDKTLELGAENFLIPPAVFPHPVHVQWLDCSNCHPDLFNIKKKGTIRFSMARCLRGEFCGMCHLRTSFPLNDCRRCHPGMSEDVR
;
A
#
# COMPACT_ATOMS: atom_id res chain seq x y z
N MET A 1 5.67 -43.76 41.80
CA MET A 1 4.69 -42.72 41.41
C MET A 1 5.31 -41.33 41.22
N LYS A 2 6.10 -40.78 42.16
CA LYS A 2 6.68 -39.42 42.05
C LYS A 2 7.63 -39.19 40.85
N ARG A 3 8.47 -40.19 40.48
CA ARG A 3 9.36 -40.09 39.30
C ARG A 3 8.62 -40.10 37.96
N LEU A 4 7.52 -40.85 37.87
CA LEU A 4 6.72 -40.93 36.65
C LEU A 4 5.93 -39.62 36.42
N ALA A 5 5.41 -39.02 37.50
CA ALA A 5 4.79 -37.69 37.45
C ALA A 5 5.78 -36.58 37.07
N LEU A 6 7.02 -36.65 37.57
CA LEU A 6 8.08 -35.69 37.22
C LEU A 6 8.48 -35.79 35.74
N LEU A 7 8.64 -37.02 35.22
CA LEU A 7 8.95 -37.25 33.80
C LEU A 7 7.80 -36.81 32.88
N PHE A 8 6.55 -37.04 33.29
CA PHE A 8 5.37 -36.58 32.55
C PHE A 8 5.26 -35.05 32.55
N PHE A 9 5.58 -34.39 33.68
CA PHE A 9 5.62 -32.92 33.77
C PHE A 9 6.74 -32.32 32.92
N ILE A 10 7.93 -32.91 32.93
CA ILE A 10 9.06 -32.50 32.07
C ILE A 10 8.70 -32.70 30.59
N PHE A 11 8.02 -33.80 30.24
CA PHE A 11 7.55 -34.06 28.88
C PHE A 11 6.49 -33.05 28.42
N ILE A 12 5.55 -32.66 29.29
CA ILE A 12 4.58 -31.60 28.98
C ILE A 12 5.28 -30.25 28.79
N VAL A 13 6.22 -29.89 29.67
CA VAL A 13 6.98 -28.63 29.57
C VAL A 13 7.84 -28.62 28.31
N LEU A 14 8.49 -29.73 27.95
CA LEU A 14 9.23 -29.87 26.69
C LEU A 14 8.29 -29.80 25.47
N CYS A 15 7.14 -30.47 25.49
CA CYS A 15 6.14 -30.38 24.42
C CYS A 15 5.60 -28.94 24.24
N VAL A 16 5.41 -28.19 25.32
CA VAL A 16 5.02 -26.77 25.27
C VAL A 16 6.18 -25.90 24.76
N LEU A 17 7.44 -26.22 25.11
CA LEU A 17 8.63 -25.55 24.58
C LEU A 17 8.90 -25.86 23.10
N PHE A 18 8.44 -27.00 22.59
CA PHE A 18 8.53 -27.39 21.17
C PHE A 18 7.33 -26.94 20.34
N LEU A 19 6.24 -26.47 20.95
CA LEU A 19 5.17 -25.75 20.26
C LEU A 19 5.69 -24.36 19.88
N ARG A 20 6.37 -24.27 18.73
CA ARG A 20 6.57 -23.00 18.05
C ARG A 20 5.19 -22.49 17.63
N TYR A 21 4.61 -21.63 18.46
CA TYR A 21 3.42 -20.88 18.08
C TYR A 21 3.83 -19.85 17.03
N ASP A 22 3.55 -20.14 15.77
CA ASP A 22 3.59 -19.12 14.73
C ASP A 22 2.47 -18.12 15.02
N ALA A 23 2.81 -17.01 15.67
CA ALA A 23 1.88 -15.92 16.00
C ALA A 23 1.17 -15.32 14.75
N CYS A 24 1.66 -15.65 13.55
CA CYS A 24 1.07 -15.29 12.27
C CYS A 24 -0.07 -16.20 11.82
N ALA A 25 -0.19 -17.43 12.33
CA ALA A 25 -1.27 -18.36 11.96
C ALA A 25 -2.66 -17.90 12.44
N PHE A 26 -2.73 -16.83 13.24
CA PHE A 26 -3.97 -16.26 13.79
C PHE A 26 -4.70 -15.31 12.83
N PHE A 27 -4.06 -14.83 11.75
CA PHE A 27 -4.66 -13.85 10.84
C PHE A 27 -5.03 -14.46 9.48
N ASN A 28 -6.26 -14.22 9.04
CA ASN A 28 -6.72 -14.59 7.71
C ASN A 28 -6.39 -13.47 6.71
N PHE A 29 -5.27 -13.61 5.99
CA PHE A 29 -4.87 -12.65 4.96
C PHE A 29 -5.59 -12.94 3.63
N PRO A 30 -6.06 -11.90 2.91
CA PRO A 30 -6.65 -12.11 1.59
C PRO A 30 -5.59 -12.65 0.61
N PRO A 31 -6.00 -13.48 -0.38
CA PRO A 31 -5.09 -13.93 -1.42
C PRO A 31 -4.56 -12.72 -2.21
N LEU A 32 -3.29 -12.74 -2.55
CA LEU A 32 -2.68 -11.67 -3.33
C LEU A 32 -3.05 -11.84 -4.82
N PRO A 33 -3.46 -10.75 -5.51
CA PRO A 33 -3.68 -10.80 -6.95
C PRO A 33 -2.34 -11.03 -7.69
N PRO A 34 -2.39 -11.35 -9.00
CA PRO A 34 -1.20 -11.37 -9.84
C PRO A 34 -0.39 -10.07 -9.75
N PRO A 35 0.96 -10.11 -9.85
CA PRO A 35 1.80 -8.93 -9.65
C PRO A 35 1.40 -7.71 -10.49
N GLU A 36 1.02 -7.93 -11.74
CA GLU A 36 0.59 -6.90 -12.69
C GLU A 36 -0.78 -6.28 -12.37
N GLN A 37 -1.57 -6.94 -11.53
CA GLN A 37 -2.86 -6.44 -11.03
C GLN A 37 -2.73 -5.84 -9.63
N TYR A 38 -1.62 -6.10 -8.92
CA TYR A 38 -1.45 -5.64 -7.55
C TYR A 38 -1.37 -4.11 -7.50
N GLY A 39 -2.29 -3.50 -6.74
CA GLY A 39 -2.50 -2.06 -6.69
C GLY A 39 -3.39 -1.50 -7.79
N ASN A 40 -3.87 -2.28 -8.76
CA ASN A 40 -4.87 -1.78 -9.70
C ASN A 40 -6.24 -1.65 -9.01
N ILE A 41 -7.03 -0.70 -9.46
CA ILE A 41 -8.39 -0.45 -8.96
C ILE A 41 -9.36 -0.26 -10.12
N LEU A 42 -10.64 -0.57 -9.85
CA LEU A 42 -11.76 -0.22 -10.70
C LEU A 42 -12.58 0.88 -10.00
N ILE A 43 -12.54 2.08 -10.57
CA ILE A 43 -13.36 3.21 -10.09
C ILE A 43 -14.75 3.06 -10.71
N ASN A 44 -15.73 2.86 -9.84
CA ASN A 44 -17.11 2.55 -10.19
C ASN A 44 -18.13 3.25 -9.26
N ARG A 45 -17.85 4.48 -8.84
CA ARG A 45 -18.79 5.25 -8.01
C ARG A 45 -20.09 5.56 -8.78
N THR A 46 -19.94 5.93 -10.05
CA THR A 46 -21.03 6.36 -10.94
C THR A 46 -21.08 5.63 -12.28
N SER A 47 -19.97 5.03 -12.74
CA SER A 47 -19.86 4.50 -14.11
C SER A 47 -21.00 3.53 -14.48
N GLU A 48 -21.15 2.41 -13.76
CA GLU A 48 -22.19 1.41 -14.09
C GLU A 48 -23.61 1.96 -13.91
N LYS A 49 -23.83 2.85 -12.93
CA LYS A 49 -25.13 3.53 -12.72
C LYS A 49 -25.54 4.37 -13.93
N HIS A 50 -24.57 4.81 -14.73
CA HIS A 50 -24.77 5.58 -15.96
C HIS A 50 -24.40 4.78 -17.22
N ASN A 51 -24.53 3.44 -17.18
CA ASN A 51 -24.28 2.55 -18.34
C ASN A 51 -22.90 2.71 -18.98
N THR A 52 -21.89 3.10 -18.19
CA THR A 52 -20.50 3.23 -18.63
C THR A 52 -19.65 2.23 -17.87
N LYS A 53 -18.68 1.60 -18.53
CA LYS A 53 -17.79 0.64 -17.87
C LYS A 53 -16.99 1.32 -16.74
N PRO A 54 -16.68 0.62 -15.64
CA PRO A 54 -15.77 1.11 -14.61
C PRO A 54 -14.42 1.58 -15.19
N VAL A 55 -13.82 2.58 -14.55
CA VAL A 55 -12.50 3.08 -14.95
C VAL A 55 -11.42 2.23 -14.31
N THR A 56 -10.54 1.66 -15.13
CA THR A 56 -9.33 1.00 -14.62
C THR A 56 -8.24 2.02 -14.35
N PHE A 57 -7.66 1.95 -13.16
CA PHE A 57 -6.48 2.72 -12.80
C PHE A 57 -5.39 1.79 -12.26
N SER A 58 -4.18 1.93 -12.79
CA SER A 58 -3.03 1.15 -12.37
C SER A 58 -2.03 2.03 -11.62
N HIS A 59 -1.78 1.71 -10.35
CA HIS A 59 -0.80 2.47 -9.57
C HIS A 59 0.62 2.29 -10.10
N TRP A 60 1.02 1.09 -10.53
CA TRP A 60 2.39 0.86 -10.97
C TRP A 60 2.75 1.67 -12.23
N SER A 61 1.78 1.90 -13.14
CA SER A 61 2.04 2.68 -14.36
C SER A 61 2.16 4.17 -14.10
N HIS A 62 1.56 4.67 -13.02
CA HIS A 62 1.66 6.07 -12.61
C HIS A 62 2.82 6.30 -11.65
N ARG A 63 3.13 5.31 -10.80
CA ARG A 63 4.18 5.37 -9.77
C ARG A 63 5.59 5.52 -10.35
N ILE A 64 5.82 5.07 -11.59
CA ILE A 64 7.08 5.34 -12.30
C ILE A 64 7.29 6.83 -12.60
N HIS A 65 6.21 7.63 -12.60
CA HIS A 65 6.23 9.04 -13.00
C HIS A 65 5.92 10.00 -11.87
N TYR A 66 5.10 9.60 -10.90
CA TYR A 66 4.59 10.47 -9.85
C TYR A 66 4.59 9.78 -8.49
N THR A 67 4.85 10.55 -7.43
CA THR A 67 4.73 10.06 -6.04
C THR A 67 3.27 10.02 -5.60
N CYS A 68 2.97 9.31 -4.52
CA CYS A 68 1.63 9.21 -3.96
C CYS A 68 1.08 10.59 -3.54
N ARG A 69 1.97 11.50 -3.11
CA ARG A 69 1.65 12.89 -2.76
C ARG A 69 0.89 13.60 -3.89
N VAL A 70 1.32 13.43 -5.14
CA VAL A 70 0.71 14.13 -6.29
C VAL A 70 -0.78 13.81 -6.38
N CYS A 71 -1.14 12.53 -6.39
CA CYS A 71 -2.54 12.14 -6.53
C CYS A 71 -3.34 12.40 -5.24
N HIS A 72 -2.79 12.03 -4.08
CA HIS A 72 -3.55 11.99 -2.83
C HIS A 72 -3.43 13.24 -1.95
N LEU A 73 -2.68 14.26 -2.40
CA LEU A 73 -2.63 15.56 -1.75
C LEU A 73 -2.88 16.69 -2.75
N GLU A 74 -2.13 16.75 -3.85
CA GLU A 74 -2.25 17.86 -4.81
C GLU A 74 -3.52 17.75 -5.69
N LEU A 75 -3.86 16.54 -6.14
CA LEU A 75 -5.07 16.29 -6.94
C LEU A 75 -6.27 15.84 -6.09
N GLU A 76 -6.11 15.75 -4.77
CA GLU A 76 -7.17 15.46 -3.80
C GLU A 76 -7.94 14.16 -4.08
N PHE A 77 -7.28 13.15 -4.66
CA PHE A 77 -7.84 11.80 -4.70
C PHE A 77 -7.84 11.20 -3.30
N ASN A 78 -9.01 10.79 -2.83
CA ASN A 78 -9.18 10.12 -1.56
C ASN A 78 -8.47 8.76 -1.62
N MET A 79 -7.85 8.35 -0.52
CA MET A 79 -7.21 7.04 -0.40
C MET A 79 -8.22 5.88 -0.44
N GLN A 80 -9.49 6.16 -0.14
CA GLN A 80 -10.57 5.17 -0.20
C GLN A 80 -11.18 5.11 -1.60
N LEU A 81 -11.26 3.90 -2.15
CA LEU A 81 -11.86 3.66 -3.46
C LEU A 81 -13.33 4.14 -3.50
N ASN A 82 -13.70 4.78 -4.61
CA ASN A 82 -15.06 5.25 -4.91
C ASN A 82 -15.61 6.35 -3.98
N THR A 83 -14.75 7.08 -3.25
CA THR A 83 -15.21 8.21 -2.42
C THR A 83 -14.89 9.58 -3.01
N THR A 84 -13.92 9.71 -3.91
CA THR A 84 -13.70 10.97 -4.66
C THR A 84 -14.81 11.20 -5.67
N GLU A 85 -15.32 12.42 -5.71
CA GLU A 85 -16.37 12.83 -6.65
C GLU A 85 -15.79 13.26 -7.99
N ILE A 86 -15.33 12.27 -8.76
CA ILE A 86 -14.78 12.49 -10.10
C ILE A 86 -15.95 12.61 -11.09
N THR A 87 -15.92 13.66 -11.91
CA THR A 87 -16.84 13.86 -13.03
C THR A 87 -16.04 14.15 -14.30
N GLU A 88 -16.63 13.87 -15.46
CA GLU A 88 -15.98 14.17 -16.73
C GLU A 88 -15.83 15.68 -16.97
N GLU A 89 -16.80 16.48 -16.52
CA GLU A 89 -16.70 17.95 -16.48
C GLU A 89 -15.47 18.42 -15.69
N ALA A 90 -15.22 17.81 -14.52
CA ALA A 90 -14.05 18.12 -13.70
C ALA A 90 -12.74 17.67 -14.39
N ASN A 91 -12.74 16.50 -15.04
CA ASN A 91 -11.59 16.06 -15.82
C ASN A 91 -11.26 17.03 -16.96
N ILE A 92 -12.25 17.38 -17.79
CA ILE A 92 -12.05 18.28 -18.94
C ILE A 92 -11.56 19.66 -18.49
N SER A 93 -11.99 20.13 -17.32
CA SER A 93 -11.50 21.38 -16.71
C SER A 93 -10.11 21.25 -16.05
N GLY A 94 -9.42 20.14 -16.22
CA GLY A 94 -8.04 19.93 -15.77
C GLY A 94 -7.89 19.41 -14.34
N LYS A 95 -8.98 18.95 -13.70
CA LYS A 95 -8.91 18.29 -12.39
C LYS A 95 -8.71 16.78 -12.55
N PHE A 96 -8.37 16.11 -11.45
CA PHE A 96 -8.28 14.65 -11.38
C PHE A 96 -7.42 14.05 -12.51
N CYS A 97 -7.99 13.21 -13.38
CA CYS A 97 -7.28 12.58 -14.48
C CYS A 97 -6.80 13.61 -15.51
N GLY A 98 -7.63 14.62 -15.78
CA GLY A 98 -7.35 15.66 -16.78
C GLY A 98 -6.25 16.65 -16.38
N ALA A 99 -5.75 16.60 -15.14
CA ALA A 99 -4.53 17.32 -14.77
C ALA A 99 -3.32 16.87 -15.61
N CYS A 100 -3.32 15.60 -16.04
CA CYS A 100 -2.27 15.01 -16.89
C CYS A 100 -2.80 14.47 -18.23
N HIS A 101 -4.00 13.90 -18.26
CA HIS A 101 -4.64 13.43 -19.50
C HIS A 101 -5.24 14.62 -20.26
N ASN A 102 -4.39 15.41 -20.90
CA ASN A 102 -4.75 16.74 -21.45
C ASN A 102 -4.11 17.05 -22.82
N ASP A 103 -3.75 15.99 -23.56
CA ASP A 103 -3.07 16.03 -24.86
C ASP A 103 -1.69 16.73 -24.86
N ARG A 104 -1.17 17.06 -23.68
CA ARG A 104 0.16 17.63 -23.48
C ARG A 104 1.04 16.70 -22.67
N THR A 105 0.58 16.27 -21.50
CA THR A 105 1.33 15.38 -20.61
C THR A 105 1.06 13.90 -20.93
N ALA A 106 -0.20 13.56 -21.17
CA ALA A 106 -0.65 12.24 -21.58
C ALA A 106 -1.83 12.37 -22.56
N PHE A 107 -2.29 11.25 -23.11
CA PHE A 107 -3.46 11.24 -24.01
C PHE A 107 -4.68 11.89 -23.33
N GLY A 108 -5.41 12.73 -24.05
CA GLY A 108 -6.59 13.44 -23.53
C GLY A 108 -7.88 12.64 -23.61
N HIS A 109 -8.98 13.36 -23.36
CA HIS A 109 -10.35 12.84 -23.22
C HIS A 109 -11.12 12.72 -24.55
N GLY A 110 -10.40 12.58 -25.67
CA GLY A 110 -11.01 12.33 -26.99
C GLY A 110 -11.93 11.11 -26.97
N LYS A 111 -12.99 11.12 -27.81
CA LYS A 111 -13.98 10.04 -27.88
C LYS A 111 -13.34 8.68 -28.20
N GLU A 112 -12.25 8.69 -28.96
CA GLU A 112 -11.45 7.53 -29.32
C GLU A 112 -10.64 6.95 -28.16
N HIS A 113 -10.55 7.65 -27.03
CA HIS A 113 -9.78 7.25 -25.86
C HIS A 113 -10.63 6.78 -24.67
N CYS A 114 -11.97 6.83 -24.77
CA CYS A 114 -12.85 6.43 -23.66
C CYS A 114 -12.51 5.02 -23.13
N ASP A 115 -12.30 4.05 -24.02
CA ASP A 115 -12.00 2.66 -23.66
C ASP A 115 -10.61 2.47 -23.02
N LYS A 116 -9.70 3.45 -23.13
CA LYS A 116 -8.40 3.40 -22.43
C LYS A 116 -8.57 3.49 -20.91
N CYS A 117 -9.65 4.12 -20.45
CA CYS A 117 -10.00 4.24 -19.04
C CYS A 117 -11.23 3.39 -18.71
N HIS A 118 -12.33 3.59 -19.43
CA HIS A 118 -13.62 2.92 -19.24
C HIS A 118 -13.67 1.55 -19.92
N ASN A 119 -12.91 0.58 -19.41
CA ASN A 119 -12.89 -0.79 -19.94
C ASN A 119 -13.43 -1.84 -18.97
N GLY A 120 -13.54 -1.54 -17.67
CA GLY A 120 -14.02 -2.48 -16.67
C GLY A 120 -13.10 -3.68 -16.41
N ASP A 121 -11.86 -3.66 -16.93
CA ASP A 121 -10.89 -4.74 -16.79
C ASP A 121 -9.74 -4.31 -15.87
N ILE A 122 -9.69 -4.87 -14.65
CA ILE A 122 -8.62 -4.60 -13.68
C ILE A 122 -7.22 -4.99 -14.18
N SER A 123 -7.16 -5.84 -15.20
CA SER A 123 -5.93 -6.30 -15.85
C SER A 123 -5.55 -5.47 -17.07
N TYR A 124 -6.31 -4.42 -17.40
CA TYR A 124 -6.05 -3.61 -18.58
C TYR A 124 -4.63 -3.03 -18.55
N GLY A 125 -3.87 -3.25 -19.63
CA GLY A 125 -2.49 -2.81 -19.73
C GLY A 125 -1.45 -3.75 -19.11
N ARG A 126 -1.83 -4.96 -18.68
CA ARG A 126 -0.90 -5.96 -18.11
C ARG A 126 0.31 -6.26 -18.97
N GLU A 127 0.17 -6.19 -20.29
CA GLU A 127 1.27 -6.41 -21.24
C GLU A 127 2.41 -5.40 -21.07
N LYS A 128 2.11 -4.19 -20.55
CA LYS A 128 3.12 -3.16 -20.29
C LYS A 128 3.91 -3.45 -19.02
N PHE A 129 3.43 -4.33 -18.13
CA PHE A 129 4.12 -4.68 -16.89
C PHE A 129 5.49 -5.31 -17.14
N ILE A 130 5.69 -5.95 -18.30
CA ILE A 130 6.99 -6.50 -18.71
C ILE A 130 8.10 -5.45 -18.77
N LYS A 131 7.76 -4.17 -18.93
CA LYS A 131 8.73 -3.06 -18.91
C LYS A 131 9.41 -2.89 -17.55
N LEU A 132 8.82 -3.46 -16.49
CA LEU A 132 9.34 -3.40 -15.13
C LEU A 132 10.13 -4.66 -14.74
N LYS A 133 10.38 -5.59 -15.67
CA LYS A 133 11.05 -6.87 -15.39
C LYS A 133 12.45 -6.73 -14.78
N ASP A 134 13.15 -5.64 -15.13
CA ASP A 134 14.53 -5.37 -14.70
C ASP A 134 14.58 -4.45 -13.46
N PHE A 135 13.42 -4.11 -12.87
CA PHE A 135 13.38 -3.35 -11.62
C PHE A 135 13.87 -4.20 -10.44
N PRO A 136 14.39 -3.57 -9.37
CA PRO A 136 14.67 -4.24 -8.11
C PRO A 136 13.46 -5.07 -7.66
N SER A 137 13.70 -6.32 -7.26
CA SER A 137 12.64 -7.28 -6.97
C SER A 137 12.40 -7.47 -5.46
N THR A 138 11.16 -7.76 -5.08
CA THR A 138 10.81 -8.22 -3.74
C THR A 138 9.91 -9.47 -3.80
N LYS A 139 9.75 -10.18 -2.68
CA LYS A 139 8.98 -11.45 -2.62
C LYS A 139 7.47 -11.24 -2.74
N PHE A 140 6.97 -10.10 -2.24
CA PHE A 140 5.55 -9.86 -2.04
C PHE A 140 4.98 -8.70 -2.88
N GLY A 141 3.66 -8.53 -2.87
CA GLY A 141 2.97 -7.45 -3.60
C GLY A 141 3.10 -7.61 -5.10
N ASN A 142 3.41 -6.51 -5.80
CA ASN A 142 3.68 -6.56 -7.24
C ASN A 142 5.10 -7.05 -7.61
N ARG A 143 5.84 -7.60 -6.64
CA ARG A 143 7.22 -8.10 -6.78
C ARG A 143 8.27 -7.04 -7.14
N ILE A 144 7.94 -5.75 -7.08
CA ILE A 144 8.87 -4.65 -7.33
C ILE A 144 9.21 -3.97 -6.00
N ASP A 145 10.51 -3.79 -5.75
CA ASP A 145 11.02 -2.96 -4.67
C ASP A 145 11.14 -1.50 -5.11
N TRP A 146 10.03 -0.79 -4.95
CA TRP A 146 9.89 0.62 -5.29
C TRP A 146 10.83 1.55 -4.51
N VAL A 147 11.16 1.20 -3.25
CA VAL A 147 12.07 2.01 -2.44
C VAL A 147 13.47 1.94 -3.03
N THR A 148 13.94 0.73 -3.32
CA THR A 148 15.25 0.52 -3.96
C THR A 148 15.29 1.16 -5.36
N ALA A 149 14.18 1.12 -6.11
CA ALA A 149 14.10 1.76 -7.44
C ALA A 149 14.30 3.30 -7.37
N ILE A 150 13.74 3.98 -6.35
CA ILE A 150 14.01 5.41 -6.13
C ILE A 150 15.44 5.63 -5.65
N GLN A 151 15.88 4.88 -4.63
CA GLN A 151 17.18 5.11 -3.98
C GLN A 151 18.37 4.86 -4.90
N SER A 152 18.25 3.90 -5.82
CA SER A 152 19.24 3.66 -6.88
C SER A 152 19.20 4.68 -8.02
N GLY A 153 18.18 5.55 -8.05
CA GLY A 153 17.96 6.52 -9.13
C GLY A 153 17.39 5.92 -10.42
N LEU A 154 16.96 4.65 -10.41
CA LEU A 154 16.33 3.99 -11.56
C LEU A 154 15.06 4.72 -12.01
N ILE A 155 14.30 5.24 -11.04
CA ILE A 155 13.18 6.15 -11.28
C ILE A 155 13.33 7.41 -10.44
N LYS A 156 12.79 8.52 -10.96
CA LYS A 156 12.74 9.82 -10.27
C LYS A 156 11.33 10.40 -10.43
N PRO A 157 10.33 9.82 -9.74
CA PRO A 157 8.96 10.28 -9.85
C PRO A 157 8.84 11.74 -9.39
N LYS A 158 8.05 12.54 -10.10
CA LYS A 158 7.72 13.90 -9.71
C LYS A 158 6.86 13.89 -8.45
N ASP A 159 7.13 14.82 -7.56
CA ASP A 159 6.40 15.01 -6.30
C ASP A 159 5.39 16.17 -6.36
N PHE A 160 5.32 16.89 -7.48
CA PHE A 160 4.29 17.88 -7.78
C PHE A 160 3.97 17.99 -9.28
N ILE A 161 2.83 18.60 -9.62
CA ILE A 161 2.45 18.96 -11.00
C ILE A 161 2.50 20.48 -11.20
N SER A 162 1.82 21.24 -10.35
CA SER A 162 1.60 22.67 -10.49
C SER A 162 2.39 23.48 -9.47
N THR A 163 2.41 23.02 -8.21
CA THR A 163 2.99 23.78 -7.09
C THR A 163 4.28 23.11 -6.62
N PRO A 164 5.45 23.73 -6.82
CA PRO A 164 6.71 23.21 -6.32
C PRO A 164 6.62 22.89 -4.84
N PHE A 165 6.96 21.66 -4.49
CA PHE A 165 6.98 21.18 -3.12
C PHE A 165 8.43 21.13 -2.65
N THR A 166 8.70 21.74 -1.49
CA THR A 166 9.95 21.50 -0.78
C THR A 166 9.68 20.47 0.29
N GLY A 167 10.08 19.23 0.01
CA GLY A 167 9.92 18.12 0.95
C GLY A 167 10.53 18.43 2.31
N MET A 168 9.81 18.10 3.38
CA MET A 168 10.39 18.07 4.72
C MET A 168 11.11 16.73 4.89
N SER A 169 12.44 16.78 5.05
CA SER A 169 13.18 15.59 5.46
C SER A 169 12.86 15.27 6.91
N PHE A 170 12.46 14.02 7.17
CA PHE A 170 12.21 13.54 8.53
C PHE A 170 12.79 12.14 8.71
N ASP A 171 13.96 12.10 9.35
CA ASP A 171 14.76 10.88 9.52
C ASP A 171 14.53 10.18 10.85
N LYS A 172 13.27 9.88 11.16
CA LYS A 172 12.91 9.17 12.39
C LYS A 172 12.26 7.84 12.09
N THR A 173 12.84 6.79 12.66
CA THR A 173 12.19 5.49 12.76
C THR A 173 11.48 5.38 14.09
N LEU A 174 10.19 5.06 14.05
CA LEU A 174 9.38 4.80 15.23
C LEU A 174 9.32 3.30 15.49
N GLU A 175 9.34 2.94 16.76
CA GLU A 175 8.97 1.59 17.21
C GLU A 175 7.54 1.63 17.75
N LEU A 176 6.72 0.71 17.25
CA LEU A 176 5.31 0.55 17.60
C LEU A 176 5.15 -0.77 18.35
N GLY A 177 4.77 -0.69 19.63
CA GLY A 177 4.51 -1.86 20.44
C GLY A 177 3.40 -2.71 19.84
N ALA A 178 3.60 -4.03 19.79
CA ALA A 178 2.56 -4.96 19.36
C ALA A 178 1.48 -5.10 20.44
N GLU A 179 0.24 -5.34 20.01
CA GLU A 179 -0.88 -5.62 20.94
C GLU A 179 -0.66 -6.95 21.69
N ASN A 180 0.00 -7.92 21.04
CA ASN A 180 0.35 -9.20 21.62
C ASN A 180 1.85 -9.23 21.98
N PHE A 181 2.16 -9.54 23.24
CA PHE A 181 3.53 -9.59 23.76
C PHE A 181 4.40 -10.69 23.09
N LEU A 182 3.79 -11.68 22.44
CA LEU A 182 4.49 -12.71 21.68
C LEU A 182 4.96 -12.23 20.30
N ILE A 183 4.44 -11.10 19.83
CA ILE A 183 4.83 -10.50 18.55
C ILE A 183 5.86 -9.40 18.84
N PRO A 184 7.06 -9.45 18.23
CA PRO A 184 8.05 -8.38 18.35
C PRO A 184 7.47 -7.03 17.92
N PRO A 185 7.96 -5.89 18.44
CA PRO A 185 7.52 -4.57 18.02
C PRO A 185 7.65 -4.37 16.50
N ALA A 186 6.73 -3.58 15.93
CA ALA A 186 6.83 -3.14 14.55
C ALA A 186 7.70 -1.88 14.44
N VAL A 187 8.36 -1.68 13.30
CA VAL A 187 9.10 -0.46 12.99
C VAL A 187 8.41 0.34 11.89
N PHE A 188 8.42 1.66 12.03
CA PHE A 188 7.90 2.62 11.04
C PHE A 188 8.98 3.67 10.71
N PRO A 189 9.77 3.44 9.65
CA PRO A 189 10.77 4.41 9.19
C PRO A 189 10.11 5.52 8.36
N HIS A 190 10.10 6.76 8.85
CA HIS A 190 9.64 7.89 8.02
C HIS A 190 10.45 8.08 6.72
N PRO A 191 11.80 7.91 6.68
CA PRO A 191 12.59 8.10 5.46
C PRO A 191 12.07 7.41 4.22
N VAL A 192 11.53 6.19 4.35
CA VAL A 192 11.00 5.44 3.20
C VAL A 192 9.59 5.86 2.83
N HIS A 193 8.82 6.39 3.76
CA HIS A 193 7.46 6.87 3.52
C HIS A 193 7.48 8.27 2.89
N VAL A 194 8.31 9.19 3.41
CA VAL A 194 8.41 10.57 2.92
C VAL A 194 9.08 10.68 1.54
N GLN A 195 9.66 9.59 1.03
CA GLN A 195 10.07 9.47 -0.39
C GLN A 195 8.87 9.43 -1.34
N TRP A 196 7.70 8.97 -0.87
CA TRP A 196 6.49 8.79 -1.68
C TRP A 196 5.34 9.72 -1.27
N LEU A 197 5.35 10.19 -0.03
CA LEU A 197 4.23 10.85 0.64
C LEU A 197 4.70 12.15 1.30
N ASP A 198 3.76 13.04 1.57
CA ASP A 198 3.94 14.17 2.48
C ASP A 198 3.39 13.83 3.88
N CYS A 199 3.77 14.63 4.89
CA CYS A 199 3.23 14.53 6.24
C CYS A 199 1.70 14.57 6.25
N SER A 200 1.09 15.41 5.40
CA SER A 200 -0.36 15.62 5.32
C SER A 200 -1.11 14.41 4.73
N ASN A 201 -0.41 13.49 4.05
CA ASN A 201 -1.04 12.24 3.60
C ASN A 201 -1.34 11.27 4.76
N CYS A 202 -0.74 11.49 5.92
CA CYS A 202 -0.89 10.62 7.10
C CYS A 202 -1.44 11.36 8.32
N HIS A 203 -1.05 12.61 8.50
CA HIS A 203 -1.40 13.40 9.67
C HIS A 203 -2.41 14.49 9.33
N PRO A 204 -3.40 14.75 10.21
CA PRO A 204 -3.65 14.03 11.47
C PRO A 204 -4.56 12.79 11.32
N ASP A 205 -5.12 12.56 10.13
CA ASP A 205 -6.28 11.69 9.94
C ASP A 205 -6.00 10.21 10.18
N LEU A 206 -4.90 9.69 9.63
CA LEU A 206 -4.51 8.28 9.83
C LEU A 206 -3.77 8.11 11.14
N PHE A 207 -2.84 9.02 11.40
CA PHE A 207 -2.01 8.99 12.57
C PHE A 207 -2.07 10.35 13.24
N ASN A 208 -2.49 10.36 14.50
CA ASN A 208 -2.44 11.58 15.28
C ASN A 208 -1.04 11.75 15.89
N ILE A 209 -0.49 12.96 15.82
CA ILE A 209 0.71 13.38 16.58
C ILE A 209 0.32 13.66 18.05
N LYS A 210 -0.33 12.71 18.72
CA LYS A 210 -0.65 12.77 20.16
C LYS A 210 0.35 11.93 20.95
N LYS A 211 0.30 12.03 22.29
CA LYS A 211 1.13 11.23 23.20
C LYS A 211 1.06 9.74 22.82
N LYS A 212 2.23 9.07 22.86
CA LYS A 212 2.35 7.62 22.67
C LYS A 212 1.27 6.87 23.47
N GLY A 213 0.64 5.87 22.86
CA GLY A 213 -0.34 4.99 23.52
C GLY A 213 -1.80 5.46 23.50
N THR A 214 -2.11 6.59 22.84
CA THR A 214 -3.49 7.09 22.71
C THR A 214 -4.35 6.33 21.69
N ILE A 215 -3.73 5.58 20.77
CA ILE A 215 -4.41 4.76 19.77
C ILE A 215 -3.87 3.34 19.87
N ARG A 216 -4.79 2.37 20.02
CA ARG A 216 -4.46 0.94 19.87
C ARG A 216 -4.48 0.60 18.38
N PHE A 217 -3.30 0.41 17.81
CA PHE A 217 -3.11 -0.18 16.48
C PHE A 217 -3.23 -1.69 16.62
N SER A 218 -4.00 -2.32 15.74
CA SER A 218 -4.11 -3.78 15.70
C SER A 218 -4.11 -4.26 14.26
N MET A 219 -3.61 -5.49 14.05
CA MET A 219 -3.62 -6.11 12.73
C MET A 219 -5.04 -6.28 12.20
N ALA A 220 -6.04 -6.51 13.07
CA ALA A 220 -7.44 -6.56 12.66
C ALA A 220 -7.94 -5.23 12.07
N ARG A 221 -7.50 -4.09 12.60
CA ARG A 221 -7.80 -2.75 12.05
C ARG A 221 -7.08 -2.55 10.72
N CYS A 222 -5.81 -2.93 10.64
CA CYS A 222 -5.04 -2.88 9.39
C CYS A 222 -5.70 -3.74 8.29
N LEU A 223 -6.19 -4.94 8.59
CA LEU A 223 -6.88 -5.79 7.63
C LEU A 223 -8.20 -5.19 7.13
N ARG A 224 -8.84 -4.30 7.91
CA ARG A 224 -10.03 -3.53 7.48
C ARG A 224 -9.69 -2.26 6.71
N GLY A 225 -8.43 -2.00 6.41
CA GLY A 225 -7.99 -0.84 5.66
C GLY A 225 -7.76 0.42 6.51
N GLU A 226 -7.66 0.29 7.83
CA GLU A 226 -7.28 1.38 8.72
C GLU A 226 -5.74 1.46 8.85
N PHE A 227 -5.19 2.62 9.20
CA PHE A 227 -3.75 2.82 9.43
C PHE A 227 -2.85 2.31 8.30
N CYS A 228 -1.91 1.41 8.60
CA CYS A 228 -1.02 0.78 7.63
C CYS A 228 -1.80 0.12 6.49
N GLY A 229 -2.96 -0.46 6.80
CA GLY A 229 -3.85 -1.11 5.84
C GLY A 229 -4.49 -0.19 4.81
N MET A 230 -4.41 1.14 5.01
CA MET A 230 -4.85 2.08 3.99
C MET A 230 -4.02 1.93 2.71
N CYS A 231 -2.73 1.61 2.84
CA CYS A 231 -1.81 1.43 1.72
C CYS A 231 -1.31 -0.02 1.59
N HIS A 232 -0.88 -0.65 2.69
CA HIS A 232 -0.42 -2.05 2.72
C HIS A 232 -1.60 -3.02 2.50
N LEU A 233 -1.37 -4.10 1.75
CA LEU A 233 -2.39 -5.01 1.14
C LEU A 233 -3.07 -4.49 -0.12
N ARG A 234 -2.90 -3.21 -0.46
CA ARG A 234 -3.54 -2.60 -1.62
C ARG A 234 -2.48 -2.19 -2.64
N THR A 235 -1.75 -1.13 -2.33
CA THR A 235 -0.81 -0.47 -3.25
C THR A 235 0.64 -0.55 -2.78
N SER A 236 0.85 -0.70 -1.47
CA SER A 236 2.14 -1.00 -0.84
C SER A 236 2.23 -2.49 -0.52
N PHE A 237 3.42 -3.00 -0.19
CA PHE A 237 3.62 -4.42 0.11
C PHE A 237 2.57 -4.96 1.11
N PRO A 238 2.16 -6.23 0.98
CA PRO A 238 1.08 -6.81 1.76
C PRO A 238 1.47 -7.08 3.20
N LEU A 239 0.47 -7.18 4.08
CA LEU A 239 0.67 -7.37 5.53
C LEU A 239 1.09 -8.79 5.93
N ASN A 240 1.15 -9.74 5.00
CA ASN A 240 1.74 -11.06 5.23
C ASN A 240 3.28 -11.09 5.08
N ASP A 241 3.90 -9.98 4.68
CA ASP A 241 5.36 -9.76 4.75
C ASP A 241 5.75 -9.35 6.18
N CYS A 242 5.58 -10.27 7.14
CA CYS A 242 5.57 -9.95 8.57
C CYS A 242 6.90 -9.36 9.05
N ARG A 243 8.05 -9.92 8.63
CA ARG A 243 9.37 -9.44 9.09
C ARG A 243 9.70 -8.05 8.60
N ARG A 244 9.08 -7.61 7.50
CA ARG A 244 9.28 -6.26 6.98
C ARG A 244 8.78 -5.18 7.93
N CYS A 245 7.73 -5.47 8.68
CA CYS A 245 7.24 -4.60 9.75
C CYS A 245 7.84 -5.00 11.10
N HIS A 246 7.95 -6.30 11.39
CA HIS A 246 8.39 -6.87 12.67
C HIS A 246 9.76 -7.54 12.53
N PRO A 247 10.87 -6.77 12.50
CA PRO A 247 12.20 -7.30 12.19
C PRO A 247 12.71 -8.35 13.19
N GLY A 248 12.15 -8.39 14.40
CA GLY A 248 12.45 -9.41 15.40
C GLY A 248 11.80 -10.78 15.17
N MET A 249 10.94 -10.94 14.15
CA MET A 249 10.30 -12.23 13.86
C MET A 249 11.27 -13.22 13.20
N SER A 250 11.18 -14.49 13.59
CA SER A 250 12.09 -15.53 13.13
C SER A 250 11.89 -15.92 11.67
N GLU A 251 10.65 -15.92 11.14
CA GLU A 251 10.36 -16.18 9.71
C GLU A 251 9.10 -15.43 9.22
N ASP A 252 9.02 -15.23 7.90
CA ASP A 252 7.82 -14.73 7.21
C ASP A 252 6.85 -15.90 6.98
N VAL A 253 5.56 -15.72 7.27
CA VAL A 253 4.58 -16.78 7.00
C VAL A 253 4.21 -16.81 5.53
N ARG A 254 4.39 -17.99 4.94
CA ARG A 254 4.04 -18.32 3.55
C ARG A 254 2.54 -18.34 3.35
#